data_AF-A0A447S6K2-F1
#
_entry.id   AF-A0A447S6K2-F1
#
_cell.length_a   1.000
_cell.length_b   1.000
_cell.length_c   1.000
_cell.angle_alpha   90.00
_cell.angle_beta   90.00
_cell.angle_gamma   90.00
#
_symmetry.space_group_name_H-M   'P 1'
#
loop_
_entity.id
_entity.type
_entity.pdbx_description
1 polymer ?
#
loop_
_entity_poly.entity_id
_entity_poly.type
_entity_poly.pdbx_seq_one_letter_code
_entity_poly.pdbx_strand_id
1 'polypeptide(L)' 'MTLHGDTRIDNYYWLRDDERARPDVLEYLHAENAYGKQVMDSQLSLQERLLKEIIDRIPQREVSAPLQ' A
#
# COMPACT_ATOMS: atom_id res chain seq x y z
N MET A 1 -16.55 8.87 -18.15
CA MET A 1 -16.94 10.12 -17.46
C MET A 1 -16.97 11.24 -18.49
N THR A 2 -18.07 11.98 -18.62
CA THR A 2 -18.16 13.13 -19.54
C THR A 2 -18.18 14.42 -18.73
N LEU A 3 -17.23 15.31 -18.98
CA LEU A 3 -17.11 16.60 -18.30
C LEU A 3 -16.85 17.68 -19.35
N HIS A 4 -17.61 18.78 -19.32
CA HIS A 4 -17.50 19.90 -20.28
C HIS A 4 -17.56 19.48 -21.75
N GLY A 5 -18.30 18.41 -22.08
CA GLY A 5 -18.41 17.88 -23.46
C GLY A 5 -17.36 16.84 -23.83
N ASP A 6 -16.33 16.63 -23.01
CA ASP A 6 -15.29 15.65 -23.25
C ASP A 6 -15.56 14.34 -22.51
N THR A 7 -15.61 13.24 -23.26
CA THR A 7 -15.76 11.89 -22.67
C THR A 7 -14.40 11.24 -22.52
N ARG A 8 -14.02 10.96 -21.26
CA ARG A 8 -12.84 10.17 -20.93
C ARG A 8 -13.25 8.74 -20.61
N ILE A 9 -12.56 7.80 -21.26
CA ILE A 9 -12.66 6.37 -21.00
C ILE A 9 -11.59 6.05 -19.96
N ASP A 10 -12.03 5.54 -18.81
CA ASP A 10 -11.16 4.97 -17.80
C ASP A 10 -11.32 3.45 -17.83
N ASN A 11 -10.35 2.78 -18.45
CA ASN A 11 -10.36 1.33 -18.63
C ASN A 11 -10.24 0.57 -17.29
N TYR A 12 -9.84 1.24 -16.21
CA TYR A 12 -9.59 0.64 -14.90
C TYR A 12 -10.60 1.06 -13.84
N TYR A 13 -11.67 1.78 -14.23
CA TYR A 13 -12.71 2.20 -13.29
C TYR A 13 -13.32 1.03 -12.49
N TRP A 14 -13.32 -0.18 -13.08
CA TRP A 14 -13.79 -1.40 -12.44
C TRP A 14 -12.99 -1.80 -11.19
N LEU A 15 -11.78 -1.28 -10.96
CA LEU A 15 -11.00 -1.50 -9.73
C LEU A 15 -11.52 -0.66 -8.55
N ARG A 16 -12.30 0.39 -8.80
CA ARG A 16 -12.84 1.24 -7.73
C ARG A 16 -13.95 0.49 -6.99
N ASP A 17 -13.67 0.04 -5.78
CA ASP A 17 -14.64 -0.64 -4.92
C ASP A 17 -14.78 0.05 -3.57
N ASP A 18 -15.82 0.87 -3.41
CA ASP A 18 -16.00 1.71 -2.22
C ASP A 18 -16.31 0.85 -0.96
N GLU A 19 -16.96 -0.31 -1.12
CA GLU A 19 -17.23 -1.28 -0.06
C GLU A 19 -16.03 -2.21 0.24
N ARG A 20 -15.05 -2.26 -0.67
CA ARG A 20 -13.82 -3.08 -0.57
C ARG A 20 -14.08 -4.57 -0.34
N ALA A 21 -15.10 -5.11 -1.01
CA ALA A 21 -15.57 -6.47 -0.84
C ALA A 21 -15.78 -7.24 -2.17
N ARG A 22 -15.63 -6.57 -3.32
CA ARG A 22 -15.86 -7.20 -4.63
C ARG A 22 -14.80 -8.28 -4.92
N PRO A 23 -15.20 -9.56 -5.11
CA PRO A 23 -14.27 -10.67 -5.22
C PRO A 23 -13.29 -10.55 -6.41
N ASP A 24 -13.74 -10.03 -7.54
CA ASP A 24 -12.92 -9.81 -8.75
C ASP A 24 -11.81 -8.79 -8.50
N VAL A 25 -12.13 -7.69 -7.80
CA VAL A 25 -11.13 -6.68 -7.40
C VAL A 25 -10.15 -7.27 -6.39
N LEU A 26 -10.64 -8.00 -5.39
CA LEU A 26 -9.79 -8.63 -4.39
C LEU A 26 -8.84 -9.67 -5.01
N GLU A 27 -9.34 -10.51 -5.92
CA GLU A 27 -8.54 -11.50 -6.64
C GLU A 27 -7.41 -10.81 -7.43
N TYR A 28 -7.73 -9.74 -8.16
CA TYR A 28 -6.73 -8.94 -8.85
C TYR A 28 -5.67 -8.37 -7.90
N LEU A 29 -6.10 -7.76 -6.78
CA LEU A 29 -5.18 -7.21 -5.79
C LEU A 29 -4.32 -8.29 -5.11
N HIS A 30 -4.85 -9.50 -4.90
CA HIS A 30 -4.08 -10.62 -4.39
C HIS A 30 -3.01 -11.08 -5.40
N ALA A 31 -3.33 -11.11 -6.69
CA ALA A 31 -2.36 -11.42 -7.74
C ALA A 31 -1.24 -10.37 -7.81
N GLU A 32 -1.59 -9.08 -7.74
CA GLU A 32 -0.61 -7.97 -7.69
C GLU A 32 0.29 -8.05 -6.44
N ASN A 33 -0.29 -8.36 -5.27
CA ASN A 33 0.48 -8.56 -4.04
C ASN A 33 1.45 -9.75 -4.14
N ALA A 34 1.02 -10.85 -4.74
CA ALA A 34 1.87 -12.02 -4.95
C ALA A 34 3.05 -11.71 -5.89
N TYR A 35 2.78 -10.98 -6.98
CA TYR A 35 3.81 -10.50 -7.90
C TYR A 35 4.78 -9.55 -7.19
N GLY A 36 4.27 -8.57 -6.43
CA GLY A 36 5.10 -7.65 -5.66
C GLY A 36 6.01 -8.37 -4.68
N LYS A 37 5.48 -9.39 -3.98
CA LYS A 37 6.30 -10.25 -3.11
C LYS A 37 7.40 -10.96 -3.91
N GLN A 38 7.06 -11.59 -5.02
CA GLN A 38 8.01 -12.33 -5.85
C GLN A 38 9.16 -11.44 -6.35
N VAL A 39 8.84 -10.22 -6.81
CA VAL A 39 9.85 -9.24 -7.24
C VAL A 39 10.77 -8.85 -6.08
N MET A 40 10.20 -8.69 -4.89
CA MET A 40 10.92 -8.26 -3.68
C MET A 40 11.65 -9.38 -2.94
N ASP A 41 11.46 -10.65 -3.30
CA ASP A 41 12.01 -11.81 -2.58
C ASP A 41 13.55 -11.72 -2.41
N SER A 42 14.26 -11.19 -3.41
CA SER A 42 15.71 -10.99 -3.35
C SER A 42 16.18 -9.98 -2.28
N GLN A 43 15.27 -9.14 -1.78
CA GLN A 43 15.57 -8.05 -0.85
C GLN A 43 15.21 -8.38 0.61
N LEU A 44 14.76 -9.60 0.90
CA LEU A 44 14.28 -9.98 2.22
C LEU A 44 15.30 -9.71 3.33
N SER A 45 16.57 -10.11 3.13
CA SER A 45 17.63 -9.87 4.12
C SER A 45 17.95 -8.38 4.34
N LEU A 46 17.73 -7.53 3.34
CA LEU A 46 17.83 -6.09 3.51
C LEU A 46 16.65 -5.54 4.31
N GLN A 47 15.43 -5.99 4.01
CA GLN A 47 14.22 -5.58 4.73
C GLN A 47 14.29 -5.94 6.22
N GLU A 48 14.73 -7.16 6.55
CA GLU A 48 14.89 -7.61 7.95
C GLU A 48 15.88 -6.75 8.72
N ARG A 49 17.01 -6.40 8.09
CA ARG A 49 18.03 -5.53 8.69
C ARG A 49 17.48 -4.13 8.95
N LEU A 50 16.84 -3.53 7.95
CA LEU A 50 16.28 -2.19 8.08
C LEU A 50 15.15 -2.15 9.12
N LEU A 51 14.28 -3.17 9.16
CA LEU A 51 13.25 -3.29 10.18
C LEU A 51 13.86 -3.31 11.57
N LYS A 52 14.92 -4.12 11.78
CA LYS A 52 15.64 -4.16 13.04
C LYS A 52 16.24 -2.80 13.39
N GLU A 53 16.91 -2.15 12.45
CA GLU A 53 17.51 -0.83 12.67
C GLU A 53 16.48 0.24 13.04
N ILE A 54 15.29 0.20 12.45
CA ILE A 54 14.18 1.11 12.78
C ILE A 54 13.71 0.86 14.21
N ILE A 55 13.44 -0.40 14.56
CA ILE A 55 12.97 -0.78 15.91
C ILE A 55 14.00 -0.37 16.96
N ASP A 56 15.28 -0.62 16.73
CA ASP A 56 16.37 -0.29 17.66
C ASP A 56 16.51 1.22 17.91
N ARG A 57 15.96 2.07 17.01
CA ARG A 57 15.97 3.54 17.13
C ARG A 57 14.76 4.11 17.87
N ILE A 58 13.71 3.31 18.11
CA ILE A 58 12.50 3.76 18.80
C ILE A 58 12.75 3.76 20.32
N PRO A 59 12.64 4.91 21.00
CA PRO A 59 12.73 4.97 22.46
C PRO A 59 11.63 4.13 23.11
N GLN A 60 11.94 3.41 24.19
CA GLN A 60 10.95 2.66 24.98
C GLN A 60 9.83 3.56 25.53
N ARG A 61 10.14 4.85 25.70
CA ARG A 61 9.18 5.86 26.12
C ARG A 61 9.50 7.18 25.42
N GLU A 62 8.52 7.70 24.71
CA GLU A 62 8.53 9.06 24.19
C GLU A 62 7.60 9.93 25.05
N VAL A 63 7.99 11.19 25.25
CA VAL A 63 7.12 12.21 25.85
C VAL A 63 7.14 13.43 24.94
N SER A 64 5.96 13.97 24.67
CA SER A 64 5.83 15.22 23.91
C SER A 64 6.46 16.37 24.68
N ALA A 65 6.92 17.40 23.96
CA ALA A 65 7.37 18.64 24.59
C ALA A 65 6.27 19.23 25.47
N PRO A 66 6.60 19.81 26.65
CA PRO A 66 5.62 20.50 27.47
C PRO A 66 4.95 21.64 26.69
N LEU A 67 3.64 21.78 26.86
CA LEU A 67 2.90 22.93 26.33
C LEU A 67 3.14 24.14 27.26
N GLN A 68 3.35 25.32 26.66
CA GLN A 68 3.43 26.60 27.37
C GLN A 68 2.05 27.24 27.52
#